data_AF-A0A226MNC2-F1
#
_entry.id   AF-A0A226MNC2-F1
#
_cell.length_a   1.000
_cell.length_b   1.000
_cell.length_c   1.000
_cell.angle_alpha   90.00
_cell.angle_beta   90.00
_cell.angle_gamma   90.00
#
_symmetry.space_group_name_H-M   'P 1'
#
loop_
_entity.id
_entity.type
_entity.pdbx_description
1 polymer ?
#
loop_
_entity_poly.entity_id
_entity_poly.type
_entity_poly.pdbx_seq_one_letter_code
_entity_poly.pdbx_strand_id
1 'polypeptide(L)'
;MRAPPGALPALAVLLAGLSAAPSRGQPYSEKGISVPDHGFCQPISIPLCTDIAYNQTIMPNLLGHTNQEDAGLEVHQFYPLVKVQCSLELKFFLCSMAARRS
;
A
#
# COMPACT_ATOMS: atom_id res chain seq x y z
N MET A 1 -34.24 -49.56 39.37
CA MET A 1 -33.49 -49.61 38.10
C MET A 1 -32.03 -49.81 38.43
N ARG A 2 -31.43 -50.90 37.95
CA ARG A 2 -30.10 -51.39 38.34
C ARG A 2 -29.08 -50.89 37.31
N ALA A 3 -28.06 -50.16 37.76
CA ALA A 3 -26.85 -49.86 36.99
C ALA A 3 -25.66 -50.66 37.58
N PRO A 4 -24.68 -51.09 36.75
CA PRO A 4 -23.70 -52.13 37.08
C PRO A 4 -22.45 -51.59 37.82
N PRO A 5 -21.58 -52.49 38.32
CA PRO A 5 -20.58 -52.21 39.35
C PRO A 5 -19.21 -51.79 38.76
N GLY A 6 -18.35 -51.23 39.62
CA GLY A 6 -16.94 -50.96 39.32
C GLY A 6 -16.62 -49.46 39.42
N ALA A 7 -16.49 -48.92 40.62
CA ALA A 7 -15.24 -48.89 41.39
C ALA A 7 -14.23 -47.86 40.83
N LEU A 8 -14.07 -46.80 41.62
CA LEU A 8 -12.85 -46.02 41.83
C LEU A 8 -11.58 -46.91 41.70
N PRO A 9 -10.45 -46.38 41.17
CA PRO A 9 -9.67 -45.44 41.96
C PRO A 9 -9.28 -44.18 41.19
N ALA A 10 -9.78 -43.05 41.67
CA ALA A 10 -9.10 -41.78 41.55
C ALA A 10 -7.79 -41.88 42.33
N LEU A 11 -6.66 -42.18 41.66
CA LEU A 11 -5.29 -41.86 42.13
C LEU A 11 -4.18 -42.24 41.13
N ALA A 12 -4.44 -43.07 40.11
CA ALA A 12 -3.37 -43.54 39.22
C ALA A 12 -3.19 -42.76 37.90
N VAL A 13 -4.14 -41.91 37.48
CA VAL A 13 -4.07 -41.25 36.16
C VAL A 13 -3.30 -39.91 36.20
N LEU A 14 -2.90 -39.43 37.38
CA LEU A 14 -2.19 -38.15 37.51
C LEU A 14 -0.71 -38.18 37.11
N LEU A 15 -0.14 -39.32 36.69
CA LEU A 15 1.31 -39.43 36.44
C LEU A 15 1.73 -39.97 35.06
N ALA A 16 0.81 -40.32 34.14
CA ALA A 16 1.17 -40.87 32.84
C ALA A 16 0.50 -40.10 31.71
N GLY A 17 1.17 -39.05 31.21
CA GLY A 17 0.68 -38.34 30.04
C GLY A 17 1.35 -37.02 29.69
N LEU A 18 2.64 -36.82 29.99
CA LEU A 18 3.44 -35.87 29.22
C LEU A 18 3.66 -36.47 27.82
N SER A 19 2.61 -36.50 26.99
CA SER A 19 2.82 -36.62 25.55
C SER A 19 3.40 -35.29 25.11
N ALA A 20 4.70 -35.30 24.82
CA ALA A 20 5.35 -34.23 24.08
C ALA A 20 4.54 -34.02 22.80
N ALA A 21 3.75 -32.96 22.75
CA ALA A 21 3.12 -32.54 21.51
C ALA A 21 4.26 -32.29 20.52
N PRO A 22 4.25 -32.89 19.32
CA PRO A 22 5.15 -32.43 18.28
C PRO A 22 4.80 -30.97 18.07
N SER A 23 5.73 -30.07 18.39
CA SER A 23 5.72 -28.71 17.88
C SER A 23 5.81 -28.84 16.36
N ARG A 24 4.65 -28.99 15.71
CA ARG A 24 4.51 -28.71 14.29
C ARG A 24 4.92 -27.26 14.18
N GLY A 25 6.21 -27.04 13.85
CA GLY A 25 6.68 -25.78 13.36
C GLY A 25 5.71 -25.40 12.27
N GLN A 26 4.91 -24.37 12.53
CA GLN A 26 4.18 -23.75 11.46
C GLN A 26 5.24 -23.45 10.40
N PRO A 27 5.07 -23.90 9.15
CA PRO A 27 5.70 -23.17 8.08
C PRO A 27 5.08 -21.80 8.21
N TYR A 28 5.79 -20.89 8.86
CA TYR A 28 5.58 -19.48 8.72
C TYR A 28 5.80 -19.27 7.24
N SER A 29 4.71 -19.40 6.48
CA SER A 29 4.61 -18.87 5.15
C SER A 29 4.99 -17.43 5.38
N GLU A 30 6.23 -17.12 5.01
CA GLU A 30 6.71 -15.76 4.88
C GLU A 30 5.75 -15.17 3.86
N LYS A 31 4.64 -14.65 4.36
CA LYS A 31 3.73 -13.84 3.58
C LYS A 31 4.52 -12.56 3.43
N GLY A 32 5.45 -12.61 2.48
CA GLY A 32 6.29 -11.51 2.08
C GLY A 32 5.35 -10.33 2.02
N ILE A 33 5.68 -9.29 2.77
CA ILE A 33 4.95 -8.04 2.75
C ILE A 33 4.89 -7.70 1.27
N SER A 34 3.71 -7.85 0.65
CA SER A 34 3.50 -7.45 -0.73
C SER A 34 3.54 -5.94 -0.68
N VAL A 35 4.76 -5.42 -0.81
CA VAL A 35 5.03 -4.01 -0.98
C VAL A 35 4.07 -3.57 -2.09
N PRO A 36 3.10 -2.67 -1.80
CA PRO A 36 2.19 -2.18 -2.81
C PRO A 36 3.04 -1.69 -3.97
N ASP A 37 2.76 -2.14 -5.19
CA ASP A 37 3.53 -1.81 -6.39
C ASP A 37 3.77 -0.30 -6.37
N HIS A 38 5.01 0.08 -6.06
CA HIS A 38 5.41 1.47 -5.98
C HIS A 38 5.37 1.91 -7.43
N GLY A 39 4.32 2.66 -7.78
CA GLY A 39 4.08 3.12 -9.12
C GLY A 39 5.35 3.43 -9.92
N PHE A 40 5.35 3.17 -11.21
CA PHE A 40 6.55 3.38 -12.01
C PHE A 40 6.81 4.86 -12.22
N CYS A 41 8.08 5.24 -12.08
CA CYS A 41 8.55 6.56 -12.46
C CYS A 41 8.65 6.65 -13.99
N GLN A 42 8.14 7.73 -14.56
CA GLN A 42 8.24 8.02 -15.97
C GLN A 42 8.56 9.51 -16.22
N PRO A 43 9.23 9.84 -17.35
CA PRO A 43 9.55 11.23 -17.68
C PRO A 43 8.29 12.09 -17.76
N ILE A 44 8.38 13.33 -17.28
CA ILE A 44 7.23 14.26 -17.35
C ILE A 44 6.97 14.64 -18.81
N SER A 45 5.76 14.35 -19.29
CA SER A 45 5.25 14.73 -20.61
C SER A 45 4.18 15.82 -20.55
N ILE A 46 3.68 16.16 -19.34
CA ILE A 46 2.66 17.19 -19.14
C ILE A 46 3.25 18.58 -19.48
N PRO A 47 2.76 19.29 -20.53
CA PRO A 47 3.38 20.55 -20.98
C PRO A 47 3.40 21.66 -19.94
N LEU A 48 2.43 21.71 -19.03
CA LEU A 48 2.42 22.69 -17.94
C LEU A 48 3.53 22.44 -16.90
N CYS A 49 3.96 21.19 -16.77
CA CYS A 49 4.90 20.72 -15.75
C CYS A 49 6.28 20.41 -16.31
N THR A 50 6.56 20.78 -17.57
CA THR A 50 7.93 20.91 -18.05
C THR A 50 8.60 22.09 -17.33
N ASP A 51 9.93 22.03 -17.15
CA ASP A 51 10.71 23.09 -16.52
C ASP A 51 10.30 23.38 -15.06
N ILE A 52 10.28 22.32 -14.26
CA ILE A 52 10.18 22.37 -12.79
C ILE A 52 11.41 21.67 -12.17
N ALA A 53 11.50 21.64 -10.84
CA ALA A 53 12.68 21.13 -10.11
C ALA A 53 12.95 19.61 -10.26
N TYR A 54 12.15 18.89 -11.04
CA TYR A 54 12.28 17.46 -11.31
C TYR A 54 11.72 17.13 -12.70
N ASN A 55 12.14 15.99 -13.24
CA ASN A 55 11.83 15.55 -14.60
C ASN A 55 11.15 14.16 -14.67
N GLN A 56 10.91 13.53 -13.52
CA GLN A 56 10.26 12.23 -13.40
C GLN A 56 9.02 12.36 -12.51
N THR A 57 7.95 11.67 -12.89
CA THR A 57 6.72 11.56 -12.09
C THR A 57 6.39 10.10 -11.85
N ILE A 58 5.83 9.80 -10.68
CA ILE A 58 5.25 8.49 -10.36
C ILE A 58 3.78 8.44 -10.77
N MET A 59 3.34 7.30 -11.32
CA MET A 59 1.92 7.00 -11.57
C MET A 59 1.44 5.84 -10.69
N PRO A 60 0.23 5.89 -10.11
CA PRO A 60 -0.74 6.96 -10.22
C PRO A 60 -0.32 8.23 -9.45
N ASN A 61 -0.77 9.40 -9.93
CA ASN A 61 -0.52 10.67 -9.24
C ASN A 61 -1.47 10.86 -8.04
N LEU A 62 -1.37 11.98 -7.30
CA LEU A 62 -2.16 12.22 -6.09
C LEU A 62 -3.67 12.39 -6.35
N LEU A 63 -4.04 12.65 -7.60
CA LEU A 63 -5.43 12.78 -8.05
C LEU A 63 -5.99 11.45 -8.59
N GLY A 64 -5.19 10.38 -8.57
CA GLY A 64 -5.60 9.05 -9.01
C GLY A 64 -5.52 8.81 -10.52
N HIS A 65 -4.99 9.76 -11.30
CA HIS A 65 -4.71 9.52 -12.71
C HIS A 65 -3.65 8.44 -12.84
N THR A 66 -3.83 7.52 -13.79
CA THR A 66 -2.92 6.40 -14.05
C THR A 66 -2.01 6.65 -15.27
N ASN A 67 -2.28 7.69 -16.04
CA ASN A 67 -1.45 8.16 -17.16
C ASN A 67 -1.32 9.70 -17.15
N GLN A 68 -0.34 10.23 -17.88
CA GLN A 68 -0.04 11.66 -17.88
C GLN A 68 -0.94 12.45 -18.83
N GLU A 69 -1.54 11.80 -19.82
CA GLU A 69 -2.45 12.39 -20.79
C GLU A 69 -3.70 12.92 -20.08
N ASP A 70 -4.34 12.10 -19.24
CA ASP A 70 -5.52 12.48 -18.46
C ASP A 70 -5.18 13.56 -17.43
N ALA A 71 -4.07 13.38 -16.70
CA ALA A 71 -3.59 14.38 -15.75
C ALA A 71 -3.28 15.73 -16.42
N GLY A 72 -2.74 15.68 -17.64
CA GLY A 72 -2.42 16.84 -18.47
C GLY A 72 -3.67 17.59 -18.92
N LEU A 73 -4.72 16.86 -19.33
CA LEU A 73 -6.01 17.45 -19.71
C LEU A 73 -6.67 18.18 -18.52
N GLU A 74 -6.63 17.58 -17.32
CA GLU A 74 -7.24 18.19 -16.14
C GLU A 74 -6.46 19.43 -15.68
N VAL A 75 -5.13 19.33 -15.55
CA VAL A 75 -4.30 20.44 -15.05
C VAL A 75 -4.25 21.62 -16.03
N HIS A 76 -4.47 21.38 -17.33
CA HIS A 76 -4.49 22.44 -18.34
C HIS A 76 -5.61 23.46 -18.14
N GLN A 77 -6.68 23.12 -17.40
CA GLN A 77 -7.75 24.08 -17.04
C GLN A 77 -7.21 25.28 -16.25
N PHE A 78 -6.10 25.10 -15.53
CA PHE A 78 -5.46 26.15 -14.74
C PHE A 78 -4.40 26.94 -15.53
N TYR A 79 -4.16 26.61 -16.81
CA TYR A 79 -3.15 27.28 -17.63
C TYR A 79 -3.31 28.80 -17.67
N PRO A 80 -4.53 29.38 -17.84
CA PRO A 80 -4.70 30.84 -17.79
C PRO A 80 -4.20 31.45 -16.47
N LEU A 81 -4.51 30.83 -15.33
CA LEU A 81 -4.09 31.33 -14.01
C LEU A 81 -2.57 31.30 -13.81
N VAL A 82 -1.91 30.28 -14.35
CA VAL A 82 -0.44 30.20 -14.38
C VAL A 82 0.14 31.30 -15.26
N LYS A 83 -0.46 31.58 -16.42
CA LYS A 83 0.01 32.63 -17.34
C LYS A 83 -0.18 34.04 -16.80
N VAL A 84 -1.27 34.32 -16.09
CA VAL A 84 -1.47 35.63 -15.44
C VAL A 84 -0.61 35.79 -14.18
N GLN A 85 0.09 34.73 -13.76
CA GLN A 85 0.93 34.73 -12.57
C GLN A 85 0.18 35.17 -11.31
N CYS A 86 -1.04 34.66 -11.14
CA CYS A 86 -1.86 34.96 -9.96
C CYS A 86 -1.12 34.62 -8.64
N SER A 87 -0.27 33.59 -8.67
CA SER A 87 0.72 33.29 -7.61
C SER A 87 1.97 32.68 -8.24
N LEU A 88 3.14 32.99 -7.68
CA LEU A 88 4.43 32.41 -8.09
C LEU A 88 4.53 30.91 -7.81
N GLU A 89 3.74 30.40 -6.86
CA GLU A 89 3.78 29.01 -6.42
C GLU A 89 2.78 28.12 -7.15
N LEU A 90 1.84 28.73 -7.90
CA LEU A 90 0.71 28.01 -8.50
C LEU A 90 1.17 26.88 -9.44
N LYS A 91 2.15 27.16 -10.32
CA LYS A 91 2.71 26.14 -11.24
C LYS A 91 3.25 24.94 -10.46
N PHE A 92 4.08 25.21 -9.44
CA PHE A 92 4.70 24.16 -8.64
C PHE A 92 3.67 23.37 -7.84
N PHE A 93 2.70 24.05 -7.22
CA PHE A 93 1.61 23.43 -6.49
C PHE A 93 0.80 22.47 -7.36
N LEU A 94 0.35 22.91 -8.54
CA LEU A 94 -0.41 22.08 -9.48
C LEU A 94 0.41 20.85 -9.91
N CYS A 95 1.68 21.04 -10.26
CA CYS A 95 2.54 19.95 -10.68
C CYS A 95 2.88 18.96 -9.56
N SER A 96 2.94 19.39 -8.30
CA SER A 96 3.16 18.48 -7.17
C SER A 96 2.03 17.45 -6.98
N MET A 97 0.81 17.80 -7.43
CA MET A 97 -0.37 16.93 -7.40
C MET A 97 -0.51 16.11 -8.69
N ALA A 98 -0.37 16.75 -9.84
CA ALA A 98 -0.60 16.13 -11.16
C ALA A 98 0.61 15.36 -11.70
N ALA A 99 1.82 15.75 -11.32
CA ALA A 99 3.09 15.13 -11.70
C ALA A 99 3.93 14.92 -10.45
N ARG A 100 3.53 14.03 -9.55
CA ARG A 100 4.15 13.85 -8.25
C ARG A 100 5.62 13.42 -8.37
N ARG A 101 6.53 14.12 -7.69
CA ARG A 101 7.92 13.68 -7.49
C ARG A 101 7.96 12.48 -6.53
N SER A 102 8.57 11.36 -6.96
CA SER A 102 8.93 10.26 -6.06
C SER A 102 10.24 10.51 -5.33
#